data_AF-A0A659PRW0-F1
#
_entry.id   AF-A0A659PRW0-F1
#
_cell.length_a   1.000
_cell.length_b   1.000
_cell.length_c   1.000
_cell.angle_alpha   90.00
_cell.angle_beta   90.00
_cell.angle_gamma   90.00
#
_symmetry.space_group_name_H-M   'P 1'
#
loop_
_entity.id
_entity.type
_entity.pdbx_description
1 polymer ?
#
loop_
_entity_poly.entity_id
_entity_poly.type
_entity_poly.pdbx_seq_one_letter_code
_entity_poly.pdbx_strand_id
1 'polypeptide(L)'
;MSQFFYIHPDNPQQRLINQAVDIVRKGGVIVYPTDSGYALGCKIEDKGAMERICRIRHLPDGHNFTLMCRDLSELSTYSYVDNVAFRLMKNNTPGNYTFILKGTKEVPRRLLQEKRKTIGLRVP
;
A
#
# COMPACT_ATOMS: atom_id res chain seq x y z
N MET A 1 13.52 -19.70 -0.48
CA MET A 1 13.23 -19.66 0.97
C MET A 1 13.06 -18.20 1.37
N SER A 2 12.03 -17.85 2.14
CA SER A 2 11.82 -16.46 2.58
C SER A 2 12.74 -16.12 3.75
N GLN A 3 13.25 -14.89 3.79
CA GLN A 3 13.93 -14.37 4.97
C GLN A 3 12.92 -14.00 6.05
N PHE A 4 13.25 -14.25 7.32
CA PHE A 4 12.39 -13.93 8.47
C PHE A 4 13.08 -12.90 9.36
N PHE A 5 12.37 -11.83 9.73
CA PHE A 5 12.85 -10.81 10.64
C PHE A 5 11.99 -10.76 11.90
N TYR A 6 12.65 -10.86 13.06
CA TYR A 6 12.04 -10.50 14.33
C TYR A 6 12.26 -9.00 14.56
N ILE A 7 11.20 -8.21 14.43
CA ILE A 7 11.20 -6.75 14.64
C ILE A 7 10.32 -6.45 15.84
N HIS A 8 10.82 -5.62 16.76
CA HIS A 8 10.00 -5.19 17.91
C HIS A 8 8.88 -4.26 17.42
N PRO A 9 7.59 -4.54 17.74
CA PRO A 9 6.46 -3.78 17.20
C PRO A 9 6.46 -2.32 17.67
N ASP A 10 6.75 -2.07 18.96
CA ASP A 10 6.71 -0.71 19.52
C ASP A 10 7.99 0.11 19.31
N ASN A 11 9.11 -0.56 18.97
CA ASN A 11 10.42 0.07 18.81
C ASN A 11 11.23 -0.66 17.73
N PRO A 12 10.81 -0.55 16.46
CA PRO A 12 11.36 -1.34 15.38
C PRO A 12 12.84 -1.03 15.14
N GLN A 13 13.67 -2.07 15.06
CA GLN A 13 15.10 -1.92 14.86
C GLN A 13 15.40 -1.39 13.46
N GLN A 14 15.92 -0.17 13.37
CA GLN A 14 16.18 0.53 12.10
C GLN A 14 17.00 -0.31 11.11
N ARG A 15 17.99 -1.07 11.58
CA ARG A 15 18.81 -1.96 10.74
C ARG A 15 17.95 -2.98 9.98
N LEU A 16 16.97 -3.60 10.65
CA LEU A 16 16.09 -4.60 10.05
C LEU A 16 15.07 -3.96 9.11
N ILE A 17 14.55 -2.79 9.48
CA ILE A 17 13.67 -2.00 8.60
C ILE A 17 14.38 -1.64 7.30
N ASN A 18 15.62 -1.16 7.38
CA ASN A 18 16.42 -0.83 6.19
C ASN A 18 16.66 -2.07 5.32
N GLN A 19 16.95 -3.22 5.91
CA GLN A 19 17.08 -4.48 5.16
C GLN A 19 15.78 -4.89 4.46
N ALA A 20 14.63 -4.73 5.13
CA ALA A 20 13.31 -4.99 4.52
C ALA A 20 13.03 -4.03 3.35
N VAL A 21 13.33 -2.74 3.52
CA VAL A 21 13.19 -1.73 2.46
C VAL A 21 14.09 -2.05 1.26
N ASP A 22 15.33 -2.49 1.48
CA ASP A 22 16.24 -2.89 0.40
C ASP A 22 15.71 -4.08 -0.40
N ILE A 23 15.08 -5.05 0.28
CA ILE A 23 14.39 -6.17 -0.39
C ILE A 23 13.26 -5.64 -1.28
N VAL A 24 12.43 -4.72 -0.78
CA VAL A 24 11.35 -4.11 -1.56
C VAL A 24 11.88 -3.35 -2.77
N ARG A 25 12.92 -2.52 -2.60
CA ARG A 25 13.56 -1.75 -3.68
C ARG A 25 14.13 -2.67 -4.78
N LYS A 26 14.68 -3.82 -4.40
CA LYS A 26 15.18 -4.86 -5.32
C LYS A 26 14.07 -5.68 -6.00
N GLY A 27 12.79 -5.36 -5.80
CA GLY A 27 11.65 -6.06 -6.41
C GLY A 27 11.14 -7.26 -5.61
N GLY A 28 11.52 -7.35 -4.33
CA GLY A 28 11.02 -8.35 -3.41
C GLY A 28 9.55 -8.09 -3.04
N VAL A 29 8.86 -9.17 -2.69
CA VAL A 29 7.54 -9.15 -2.04
C VAL A 29 7.76 -9.46 -0.57
N ILE A 30 7.22 -8.60 0.31
CA ILE A 30 7.32 -8.76 1.76
C ILE A 30 5.93 -8.96 2.38
N VAL A 31 5.92 -9.54 3.58
CA VAL A 31 4.76 -9.56 4.48
C VAL A 31 5.14 -8.71 5.69
N TYR A 32 4.30 -7.74 6.06
CA TYR A 32 4.56 -6.82 7.19
C TYR A 32 3.30 -6.60 8.02
N PRO A 33 3.44 -6.38 9.34
CA PRO A 33 2.29 -6.11 10.21
C PRO A 33 1.75 -4.69 9.99
N THR A 34 0.44 -4.54 10.13
CA THR A 34 -0.29 -3.26 10.17
C THR A 34 -1.25 -3.26 11.36
N ASP A 35 -1.87 -2.12 11.64
CA ASP A 35 -2.90 -1.93 12.66
C ASP A 35 -4.12 -2.88 12.50
N SER A 36 -4.43 -3.33 11.27
CA SER A 36 -5.51 -4.30 11.02
C SER A 36 -5.03 -5.64 10.43
N GLY A 37 -3.87 -6.12 10.89
CA GLY A 37 -3.33 -7.44 10.53
C GLY A 37 -2.16 -7.38 9.54
N TYR A 38 -1.78 -8.52 8.98
CA TYR A 38 -0.64 -8.59 8.05
C TYR A 38 -1.02 -8.20 6.63
N ALA A 39 -0.12 -7.48 5.97
CA ALA A 39 -0.25 -7.05 4.58
C ALA A 39 0.90 -7.57 3.72
N LEU A 40 0.62 -7.71 2.42
CA LEU A 40 1.65 -7.94 1.39
C LEU A 40 2.09 -6.60 0.80
N GLY A 41 3.39 -6.45 0.55
CA GLY A 41 3.97 -5.22 0.02
C GLY A 41 5.03 -5.46 -1.03
N CYS A 42 5.06 -4.58 -2.03
CA CYS A 42 6.14 -4.46 -3.01
C CYS A 42 6.23 -3.01 -3.51
N LYS A 43 7.29 -2.68 -4.26
CA LYS A 43 7.40 -1.38 -4.91
C LYS A 43 6.35 -1.23 -6.03
N ILE A 44 5.85 -0.02 -6.24
CA ILE A 44 4.75 0.25 -7.17
C ILE A 44 5.15 0.03 -8.63
N GLU A 45 6.43 0.22 -8.98
CA GLU A 45 6.97 0.16 -10.34
C GLU A 45 7.30 -1.28 -10.78
N ASP A 46 7.23 -2.26 -9.87
CA ASP A 46 7.52 -3.65 -10.20
C ASP A 46 6.28 -4.41 -10.67
N LYS A 47 6.27 -4.83 -11.93
CA LYS A 47 5.21 -5.67 -12.47
C LYS A 47 5.27 -7.10 -11.94
N GLY A 48 6.47 -7.67 -11.83
CA GLY A 48 6.66 -9.05 -11.40
C GLY A 48 6.28 -9.25 -9.93
N ALA A 49 6.66 -8.31 -9.06
CA ALA A 49 6.27 -8.34 -7.65
C ALA A 49 4.76 -8.17 -7.46
N MET A 50 4.14 -7.27 -8.23
CA MET A 50 2.68 -7.09 -8.24
C MET A 50 1.95 -8.38 -8.64
N GLU A 51 2.36 -9.03 -9.74
CA GLU A 51 1.75 -10.30 -10.18
C GLU A 51 1.88 -11.40 -9.12
N ARG A 52 3.02 -11.45 -8.41
CA ARG A 52 3.21 -12.38 -7.29
C ARG A 52 2.22 -12.11 -6.16
N ILE A 53 1.97 -10.85 -5.80
CA ILE A 53 0.95 -10.48 -4.81
C ILE A 53 -0.44 -10.93 -5.27
N CYS A 54 -0.80 -10.71 -6.54
CA CYS A 54 -2.08 -11.17 -7.08
C CYS A 54 -2.28 -12.67 -6.94
N ARG A 55 -1.24 -13.46 -7.27
CA ARG A 55 -1.27 -14.92 -7.16
C ARG A 55 -1.43 -15.38 -5.72
N ILE A 56 -0.73 -14.75 -4.77
CA ILE A 56 -0.83 -15.10 -3.34
C ILE A 56 -2.21 -14.74 -2.78
N ARG A 57 -2.70 -13.53 -3.10
CA ARG A 57 -3.92 -12.97 -2.52
C ARG A 57 -5.20 -13.43 -3.22
N HIS A 58 -5.09 -14.12 -4.37
CA HIS A 58 -6.22 -14.58 -5.18
C HIS A 58 -7.25 -13.46 -5.43
N LEU A 59 -6.76 -12.28 -5.87
CA LEU A 59 -7.60 -11.09 -6.02
C LEU A 59 -8.71 -11.31 -7.05
N PRO A 60 -10.00 -11.10 -6.67
CA PRO A 60 -11.09 -11.12 -7.63
C PRO A 60 -10.96 -10.03 -8.68
N ASP A 61 -11.54 -10.28 -9.85
CA ASP A 61 -11.61 -9.29 -10.92
C ASP A 61 -12.27 -8.00 -10.43
N GLY A 62 -11.63 -6.86 -10.71
CA GLY A 62 -12.12 -5.55 -10.32
C GLY A 62 -11.89 -5.16 -8.86
N HIS A 63 -11.25 -6.01 -8.04
CA HIS A 63 -10.80 -5.62 -6.70
C HIS A 63 -9.69 -4.56 -6.80
N ASN A 64 -9.76 -3.51 -5.98
CA ASN A 64 -8.75 -2.45 -5.97
C ASN A 64 -7.45 -2.95 -5.31
N PHE A 65 -6.30 -2.51 -5.83
CA PHE A 65 -5.06 -2.54 -5.06
C PHE A 65 -5.09 -1.49 -3.95
N THR A 66 -4.14 -1.57 -3.02
CA THR A 66 -4.01 -0.61 -1.94
C THR A 66 -2.60 -0.03 -1.95
N LEU A 67 -2.48 1.30 -1.95
CA LEU A 67 -1.24 1.99 -1.61
C LEU A 67 -1.23 2.28 -0.11
N MET A 68 -0.15 1.87 0.56
CA MET A 68 0.14 2.34 1.91
C MET A 68 0.85 3.67 1.81
N CYS A 69 0.25 4.71 2.38
CA CYS A 69 0.79 6.06 2.43
C CYS A 69 1.19 6.40 3.87
N ARG A 70 2.25 7.18 4.03
CA ARG A 70 2.76 7.66 5.31
C ARG A 70 1.79 8.61 6.01
N ASP A 71 1.11 9.45 5.24
CA ASP A 71 0.21 10.47 5.74
C ASP A 71 -0.79 10.93 4.66
N LEU A 72 -1.71 11.83 5.04
CA LEU A 72 -2.69 12.41 4.12
C LEU A 72 -2.06 13.22 2.98
N SER A 73 -0.86 13.77 3.19
CA SER A 73 -0.18 14.56 2.16
C SER A 73 0.27 13.65 1.04
N GLU A 74 0.94 12.54 1.37
CA GLU A 74 1.38 11.55 0.38
C GLU A 74 0.17 10.90 -0.32
N LEU A 75 -0.88 10.59 0.42
CA LEU A 75 -2.14 10.08 -0.13
C LEU A 75 -2.73 11.01 -1.21
N SER A 76 -2.68 12.32 -0.97
CA SER A 76 -3.18 13.34 -1.89
C SER A 76 -2.31 13.50 -3.15
N THR A 77 -1.05 13.05 -3.13
CA THR A 77 -0.20 12.97 -4.32
C THR A 77 -0.67 11.86 -5.27
N TYR A 78 -1.08 10.71 -4.72
CA TYR A 78 -1.48 9.53 -5.49
C TYR A 78 -2.96 9.50 -5.88
N SER A 79 -3.78 10.44 -5.38
CA SER A 79 -5.22 10.42 -5.63
C SER A 79 -5.86 11.80 -5.71
N TYR A 80 -6.97 11.85 -6.44
CA TYR A 80 -7.81 13.04 -6.47
C TYR A 80 -8.67 13.07 -5.22
N VAL A 81 -8.40 14.04 -4.35
CA VAL A 81 -9.11 14.25 -3.09
C VAL A 81 -9.94 15.54 -3.20
N ASP A 82 -11.26 15.40 -3.14
CA ASP A 82 -12.16 16.55 -3.06
C ASP A 82 -12.38 17.02 -1.61
N ASN A 83 -13.10 18.14 -1.42
CA ASN A 83 -13.35 18.70 -0.10
C ASN A 83 -14.16 17.80 0.84
N VAL A 84 -14.99 16.90 0.30
CA VAL A 84 -15.78 15.96 1.13
C VAL A 84 -14.86 14.84 1.61
N ALA A 85 -14.13 14.22 0.70
CA ALA A 85 -13.15 13.19 0.99
C ALA A 85 -12.08 13.68 1.95
N PHE A 86 -11.53 14.89 1.74
CA PHE A 86 -10.52 15.45 2.63
C PHE A 86 -11.02 15.60 4.07
N ARG A 87 -12.21 16.18 4.27
CA ARG A 87 -12.78 16.36 5.61
C ARG A 87 -13.05 15.04 6.31
N LEU A 88 -13.49 14.03 5.57
CA LEU A 88 -13.68 12.68 6.11
C LEU A 88 -12.34 12.06 6.50
N MET A 89 -11.36 12.03 5.60
CA MET A 89 -10.08 11.38 5.86
C MET A 89 -9.30 12.08 6.98
N LYS A 90 -9.33 13.43 7.06
CA LYS A 90 -8.68 14.20 8.12
C LYS A 90 -9.07 13.77 9.53
N ASN A 91 -10.34 13.39 9.72
CA ASN A 91 -10.86 12.99 11.03
C ASN A 91 -10.84 11.47 11.26
N ASN A 92 -10.40 10.70 10.26
CA ASN A 92 -10.41 9.23 10.27
C ASN A 92 -9.07 8.63 9.81
N THR A 93 -7.97 9.38 9.92
CA THR A 93 -6.61 8.91 9.65
C THR A 93 -5.64 9.40 10.74
N PRO A 94 -4.59 8.64 11.07
CA PRO A 94 -4.24 7.30 10.55
C PRO A 94 -5.18 6.19 11.06
N GLY A 95 -5.09 4.98 10.49
CA GLY A 95 -5.67 3.76 11.06
C GLY A 95 -6.54 2.92 10.12
N ASN A 96 -7.61 2.35 10.69
CA ASN A 96 -8.32 1.13 10.26
C ASN A 96 -9.04 1.16 8.90
N TYR A 97 -8.84 2.20 8.09
CA TYR A 97 -9.63 2.42 6.88
C TYR A 97 -8.80 2.30 5.60
N THR A 98 -9.47 1.91 4.53
CA THR A 98 -8.96 2.00 3.17
C THR A 98 -9.95 2.81 2.35
N PHE A 99 -9.53 3.96 1.86
CA PHE A 99 -10.35 4.87 1.07
C PHE A 99 -10.21 4.54 -0.42
N ILE A 100 -11.32 4.30 -1.11
CA ILE A 100 -11.31 4.03 -2.56
C ILE A 100 -11.50 5.36 -3.30
N LEU A 101 -10.43 5.86 -3.90
CA LEU A 101 -10.41 7.14 -4.61
C LEU A 101 -9.92 6.96 -6.06
N LYS A 102 -10.16 7.96 -6.92
CA LYS A 102 -9.58 8.00 -8.26
C LYS A 102 -8.07 8.28 -8.14
N GLY A 103 -7.25 7.44 -8.76
CA GLY A 103 -5.80 7.64 -8.77
C GLY A 103 -5.37 8.78 -9.69
N THR A 104 -4.26 9.43 -9.36
CA THR A 104 -3.60 10.43 -10.22
C THR A 104 -2.73 9.73 -11.27
N LYS A 105 -2.00 10.52 -12.07
CA LYS A 105 -1.04 10.00 -13.05
C LYS A 105 0.21 9.40 -12.42
N GLU A 106 0.48 9.71 -11.16
CA GLU A 106 1.60 9.13 -10.39
C GLU A 106 1.40 7.63 -10.13
N VAL A 107 0.16 7.15 -10.19
CA VAL A 107 -0.15 5.74 -10.00
C VAL A 107 -0.03 5.00 -11.35
N PRO A 108 0.81 3.96 -11.44
CA PRO A 108 0.88 3.12 -12.64
C PRO A 108 -0.51 2.59 -13.04
N ARG A 109 -0.86 2.76 -14.31
CA ARG A 109 -2.21 2.39 -14.84
C ARG A 109 -2.63 0.94 -14.53
N ARG A 110 -1.67 0.03 -14.39
CA ARG A 110 -1.90 -1.39 -14.03
C ARG A 110 -2.39 -1.62 -12.60
N LEU A 111 -2.18 -0.67 -11.69
CA LEU A 111 -2.67 -0.72 -10.31
C LEU A 111 -4.06 -0.11 -10.15
N LEU A 112 -4.51 0.67 -11.14
CA LEU A 112 -5.84 1.26 -11.16
C LEU A 112 -6.87 0.24 -11.63
N GLN A 113 -8.04 0.25 -11.00
CA GLN A 113 -9.18 -0.54 -11.43
C GLN A 113 -9.55 -0.18 -12.88
N GLU A 114 -9.74 -1.17 -13.74
CA GLU A 114 -9.79 -0.98 -15.20
C GLU A 114 -10.90 -0.04 -15.69
N LYS A 115 -12.09 -0.09 -15.09
CA LYS A 115 -13.27 0.69 -15.50
C LYS A 115 -13.35 2.05 -14.79
N ARG A 116 -13.21 2.05 -13.46
CA ARG A 116 -13.43 3.22 -12.60
C ARG A 116 -12.17 4.07 -12.39
N LYS A 117 -11.00 3.53 -12.74
CA LYS A 117 -9.68 4.16 -12.50
C LYS A 117 -9.43 4.49 -11.03
N THR A 118 -9.96 3.65 -10.13
CA THR A 118 -9.83 3.81 -8.69
C THR A 118 -8.71 2.96 -8.11
N ILE A 119 -8.25 3.33 -6.92
CA ILE A 119 -7.30 2.59 -6.10
C ILE A 119 -7.66 2.80 -4.62
N GLY A 120 -7.34 1.81 -3.78
CA GLY A 120 -7.44 1.96 -2.34
C GLY A 120 -6.22 2.68 -1.77
N LEU A 121 -6.44 3.54 -0.78
CA LEU A 121 -5.39 4.26 -0.07
C LEU A 121 -5.58 4.07 1.42
N ARG A 122 -4.49 3.79 2.13
CA ARG A 122 -4.50 3.54 3.56
C ARG A 122 -3.30 4.21 4.21
N VAL A 123 -3.53 4.80 5.37
CA VAL A 123 -2.49 5.36 6.23
C VAL A 123 -2.43 4.46 7.46
N PRO A 124 -1.52 3.47 7.52
CA PRO A 124 -1.40 2.54 8.64
C PRO A 124 -0.85 3.22 9.91
#